data_AF-A0A933BHP6-F1
#
_entry.id   AF-A0A933BHP6-F1
#
_cell.length_a   1.000
_cell.length_b   1.000
_cell.length_c   1.000
_cell.angle_alpha   90.00
_cell.angle_beta   90.00
_cell.angle_gamma   90.00
#
_symmetry.space_group_name_H-M   'P 1'
#
loop_
_entity.id
_entity.type
_entity.pdbx_description
1 polymer ?
#
loop_
_entity_poly.entity_id
_entity_poly.type
_entity_poly.pdbx_seq_one_letter_code
_entity_poly.pdbx_strand_id
1 'polypeptide(L)'
;MAEATLVSPTLLLALLRFAQALTQYPIPETLPTVHLVPQSVLQEKAREFCNGRCRVFGWYALGEEIYFDESQDLEHDAWAQSKLLHELVHWLQHHASPVNDCPTKLKREAEAYRVQDTFLTRRSLSPTWGARLLRNATCSDASPAQ
;
A
#
# COMPACT_ATOMS: atom_id res chain seq x y z
N MET A 1 -20.20 12.04 -10.00
CA MET A 1 -19.47 10.86 -10.52
C MET A 1 -18.01 11.20 -10.39
N ALA A 2 -17.26 10.48 -9.55
CA ALA A 2 -15.83 10.73 -9.40
C ALA A 2 -15.13 10.36 -10.71
N GLU A 3 -14.48 11.33 -11.33
CA GLU A 3 -13.70 11.12 -12.53
C GLU A 3 -12.45 10.35 -12.11
N ALA A 4 -12.28 9.11 -12.60
CA ALA A 4 -11.10 8.33 -12.30
C ALA A 4 -9.89 9.05 -12.91
N THR A 5 -9.13 9.79 -12.10
CA THR A 5 -7.81 10.25 -12.52
C THR A 5 -6.95 9.00 -12.72
N LEU A 6 -6.57 8.75 -13.96
CA LEU A 6 -5.85 7.55 -14.35
C LEU A 6 -4.38 7.72 -13.97
N VAL A 7 -3.92 6.93 -13.00
CA VAL A 7 -2.49 6.65 -12.84
C VAL A 7 -2.00 5.99 -14.13
N SER A 8 -0.90 6.45 -14.68
CA SER A 8 -0.40 5.97 -15.96
C SER A 8 -0.01 4.49 -15.84
N PRO A 9 -0.40 3.63 -16.82
CA PRO A 9 -0.01 2.21 -16.81
C PRO A 9 1.51 2.01 -16.77
N THR A 10 2.25 2.94 -17.37
CA THR A 10 3.72 2.95 -17.37
C THR A 10 4.26 3.10 -15.95
N LEU A 11 3.74 4.05 -15.17
CA LEU A 11 4.15 4.23 -13.77
C LEU A 11 3.79 2.98 -12.95
N LEU A 12 2.57 2.46 -13.06
CA LEU A 12 2.15 1.26 -12.34
C LEU A 12 3.07 0.08 -12.61
N LEU A 13 3.37 -0.19 -13.88
CA LEU A 13 4.28 -1.26 -14.27
C LEU A 13 5.71 -1.02 -13.77
N ALA A 14 6.19 0.23 -13.76
CA ALA A 14 7.52 0.55 -13.23
C ALA A 14 7.61 0.29 -11.72
N LEU A 15 6.58 0.70 -10.95
CA LEU A 15 6.50 0.45 -9.51
C LEU A 15 6.35 -1.04 -9.20
N LEU A 16 5.50 -1.77 -9.94
CA LEU A 16 5.35 -3.22 -9.79
C LEU A 16 6.65 -3.98 -10.08
N ARG A 17 7.38 -3.61 -11.13
CA ARG A 17 8.71 -4.19 -11.42
C ARG A 17 9.72 -3.87 -10.33
N PHE A 18 9.67 -2.67 -9.77
CA PHE A 18 10.52 -2.31 -8.63
C PHE A 18 10.19 -3.17 -7.40
N ALA A 19 8.90 -3.36 -7.09
CA ALA A 19 8.46 -4.23 -6.01
C ALA A 19 8.91 -5.68 -6.25
N GLN A 20 8.63 -6.25 -7.43
CA GLN A 20 9.03 -7.60 -7.82
C GLN A 20 10.53 -7.83 -7.66
N ALA A 21 11.38 -6.87 -8.06
CA ALA A 21 12.82 -7.01 -7.93
C ALA A 21 13.28 -7.18 -6.47
N LEU A 22 12.52 -6.66 -5.49
CA LEU A 22 12.84 -6.72 -4.07
C LEU A 22 12.12 -7.85 -3.32
N THR A 23 10.89 -8.18 -3.71
CA THR A 23 10.04 -9.17 -3.02
C THR A 23 9.99 -10.52 -3.71
N GLN A 24 10.36 -10.57 -5.00
CA GLN A 24 10.25 -11.74 -5.88
C GLN A 24 8.81 -12.22 -6.13
N TYR A 25 7.79 -11.44 -5.75
CA TYR A 25 6.41 -11.79 -6.07
C TYR A 25 6.16 -11.72 -7.58
N PRO A 26 5.44 -12.69 -8.17
CA PRO A 26 5.04 -12.61 -9.56
C PRO A 26 4.08 -11.43 -9.73
N ILE A 27 4.18 -10.73 -10.86
CA ILE A 27 3.20 -9.70 -11.24
C ILE A 27 2.07 -10.43 -11.98
N PRO A 28 0.82 -10.40 -11.48
CA PRO A 28 -0.35 -10.91 -12.19
C PRO A 28 -0.52 -10.28 -13.58
N GLU A 29 -1.22 -10.99 -14.48
CA GLU A 29 -1.50 -10.48 -15.83
C GLU A 29 -2.40 -9.24 -15.82
N THR A 30 -3.27 -9.13 -14.82
CA THR A 30 -4.14 -7.97 -14.59
C THR A 30 -3.46 -6.97 -13.67
N LEU A 31 -3.50 -5.69 -14.04
CA LEU A 31 -3.02 -4.60 -13.18
C LEU A 31 -4.13 -4.14 -12.23
N PRO A 32 -3.78 -3.68 -11.01
CA PRO A 32 -4.78 -3.10 -10.12
C PRO A 32 -5.32 -1.79 -10.68
N THR A 33 -6.59 -1.52 -10.40
CA THR A 33 -7.19 -0.21 -10.68
C THR A 33 -6.92 0.71 -9.50
N VAL A 34 -6.36 1.89 -9.77
CA VAL A 34 -6.15 2.93 -8.76
C VAL A 34 -7.25 3.97 -8.86
N HIS A 35 -7.98 4.18 -7.78
CA HIS A 35 -9.04 5.17 -7.66
C HIS A 35 -8.58 6.34 -6.79
N LEU A 36 -8.53 7.54 -7.37
CA LEU A 36 -8.44 8.77 -6.57
C LEU A 36 -9.83 9.10 -6.03
N VAL A 37 -9.93 9.26 -4.71
CA VAL A 37 -11.18 9.52 -4.00
C VAL A 37 -10.99 10.64 -2.98
N PRO A 38 -12.07 11.36 -2.60
CA PRO A 38 -12.01 12.32 -1.52
C PRO A 38 -11.55 11.68 -0.21
N GLN A 39 -10.83 12.45 0.61
CA GLN A 39 -10.28 11.95 1.88
C GLN A 39 -11.33 11.36 2.82
N SER A 40 -12.56 11.88 2.81
CA SER A 40 -13.68 11.35 3.60
C SER A 40 -14.04 9.91 3.22
N VAL A 41 -14.01 9.58 1.92
CA VAL A 41 -14.25 8.23 1.41
C VAL A 41 -13.14 7.29 1.85
N LEU A 42 -11.88 7.75 1.81
CA LEU A 42 -10.74 6.95 2.23
C LEU A 42 -10.77 6.66 3.73
N GLN A 43 -11.14 7.65 4.55
CA GLN A 43 -11.33 7.48 6.00
C GLN A 43 -12.46 6.52 6.34
N GLU A 44 -13.54 6.52 5.57
CA GLU A 44 -14.64 5.57 5.71
C GLU A 44 -14.17 4.14 5.40
N LYS A 45 -13.44 3.95 4.30
CA LYS A 45 -12.88 2.63 3.92
C LYS A 45 -11.87 2.10 4.94
N ALA A 46 -11.03 2.96 5.50
CA ALA A 46 -10.02 2.58 6.50
C ALA A 46 -10.56 2.56 7.95
N ARG A 47 -11.88 2.74 8.15
CA ARG A 47 -12.48 2.93 9.48
C ARG A 47 -12.18 1.79 10.45
N GLU A 48 -12.22 0.55 9.99
CA GLU A 48 -11.95 -0.63 10.82
C GLU A 48 -10.52 -0.67 11.37
N PHE A 49 -9.58 0.00 10.69
CA PHE A 49 -8.16 -0.03 11.03
C PHE A 49 -7.77 1.12 11.98
N CYS A 50 -8.49 2.25 11.93
CA CYS A 50 -8.10 3.43 12.70
C CYS A 50 -9.25 4.19 13.37
N ASN A 51 -10.44 3.58 13.46
CA ASN A 51 -11.65 4.21 13.99
C ASN A 51 -12.00 5.55 13.30
N GLY A 52 -11.61 5.72 12.04
CA GLY A 52 -11.88 6.92 11.23
C GLY A 52 -11.11 8.18 11.66
N ARG A 53 -10.13 8.08 12.56
CA ARG A 53 -9.36 9.24 13.08
C ARG A 53 -8.00 9.44 12.41
N CYS A 54 -7.60 8.52 11.53
CA CYS A 54 -6.33 8.59 10.84
C CYS A 54 -6.43 9.40 9.55
N ARG A 55 -5.32 10.06 9.19
CA ARG A 55 -5.12 10.58 7.85
C ARG A 55 -4.39 9.51 7.04
N VAL A 56 -5.17 8.60 6.46
CA VAL A 56 -4.69 7.61 5.47
C VAL A 56 -4.57 8.29 4.12
N PHE A 57 -3.56 7.92 3.33
CA PHE A 57 -3.34 8.48 1.99
C PHE A 57 -3.54 7.45 0.87
N GLY A 58 -3.45 6.17 1.21
CA GLY A 58 -3.67 5.03 0.32
C GLY A 58 -4.30 3.88 1.10
N TRP A 59 -5.15 3.09 0.47
CA TRP A 59 -5.83 1.95 1.08
C TRP A 59 -6.05 0.83 0.08
N TYR A 60 -5.49 -0.34 0.37
CA TYR A 60 -5.83 -1.58 -0.32
C TYR A 60 -6.83 -2.43 0.48
N ALA A 61 -8.05 -2.57 -0.05
CA ALA A 61 -9.17 -3.23 0.63
C ALA A 61 -9.28 -4.75 0.41
N LEU A 62 -8.21 -5.39 -0.10
CA LEU A 62 -8.21 -6.78 -0.59
C LEU A 62 -9.09 -6.96 -1.85
N GLY A 63 -8.45 -7.12 -3.01
CA GLY A 63 -9.10 -7.25 -4.32
C GLY A 63 -8.24 -6.69 -5.45
N GLU A 64 -8.88 -6.11 -6.46
CA GLU A 64 -8.20 -5.48 -7.61
C GLU A 64 -8.14 -3.94 -7.53
N GLU A 65 -8.69 -3.36 -6.46
CA GLU A 65 -8.84 -1.91 -6.32
C GLU A 65 -7.91 -1.38 -5.23
N ILE A 66 -7.22 -0.29 -5.54
CA ILE A 66 -6.42 0.50 -4.61
C ILE A 66 -7.00 1.90 -4.58
N TYR A 67 -7.26 2.43 -3.39
CA TYR A 67 -7.84 3.77 -3.22
C TYR A 67 -6.78 4.75 -2.72
N PHE A 68 -6.76 5.95 -3.24
CA PHE A 68 -5.85 7.02 -2.83
C PHE A 68 -6.59 8.33 -2.60
N ASP A 69 -6.08 9.15 -1.68
CA ASP A 69 -6.56 10.52 -1.50
C ASP A 69 -6.30 11.30 -2.80
N GLU A 70 -7.35 11.89 -3.37
CA GLU A 70 -7.31 12.66 -4.62
C GLU A 70 -6.36 13.87 -4.58
N SER A 71 -5.96 14.32 -3.39
CA SER A 71 -4.95 15.37 -3.22
C SER A 71 -3.51 14.92 -3.49
N GLN A 72 -3.27 13.62 -3.74
CA GLN A 72 -1.93 13.07 -3.96
C GLN A 72 -1.53 13.12 -5.43
N ASP A 73 -0.36 13.69 -5.74
CA ASP A 73 0.23 13.66 -7.08
C ASP A 73 1.01 12.35 -7.30
N LEU A 74 0.29 11.29 -7.64
CA LEU A 74 0.88 9.98 -7.88
C LEU A 74 1.84 9.96 -9.08
N GLU A 75 1.71 10.85 -10.05
CA GLU A 75 2.53 10.84 -11.26
C GLU A 75 3.89 11.53 -11.06
N HIS A 76 3.97 12.56 -10.22
CA HIS A 76 5.17 13.39 -10.13
C HIS A 76 5.77 13.53 -8.72
N ASP A 77 5.01 13.26 -7.66
CA ASP A 77 5.56 13.30 -6.30
C ASP A 77 6.11 11.93 -5.88
N ALA A 78 7.42 11.89 -5.63
CA ALA A 78 8.11 10.69 -5.17
C ALA A 78 7.57 10.16 -3.82
N TRP A 79 7.06 11.03 -2.94
CA TRP A 79 6.44 10.59 -1.69
C TRP A 79 5.09 9.92 -1.95
N ALA A 80 4.24 10.53 -2.78
CA ALA A 80 2.99 9.92 -3.24
C ALA A 80 3.23 8.57 -3.95
N GLN A 81 4.20 8.50 -4.86
CA GLN A 81 4.62 7.24 -5.52
C GLN A 81 5.11 6.19 -4.53
N SER A 82 5.84 6.58 -3.49
CA SER A 82 6.33 5.65 -2.46
C SER A 82 5.18 4.99 -1.68
N LYS A 83 4.10 5.74 -1.45
CA LYS A 83 2.89 5.23 -0.80
C LYS A 83 2.11 4.33 -1.75
N LEU A 84 1.99 4.68 -3.04
CA LEU A 84 1.42 3.78 -4.04
C LEU A 84 2.18 2.47 -4.13
N LEU A 85 3.52 2.53 -4.14
CA LEU A 85 4.36 1.34 -4.13
C LEU A 85 4.09 0.46 -2.90
N HIS A 86 3.86 1.06 -1.73
CA HIS A 86 3.49 0.32 -0.52
C HIS A 86 2.21 -0.50 -0.72
N GLU A 87 1.14 0.13 -1.21
CA GLU A 87 -0.13 -0.58 -1.49
C GLU A 87 0.00 -1.64 -2.59
N LEU A 88 0.84 -1.39 -3.61
CA LEU A 88 1.14 -2.38 -4.64
C LEU A 88 1.86 -3.61 -4.10
N VAL A 89 2.71 -3.45 -3.07
CA VAL A 89 3.31 -4.61 -2.38
C VAL A 89 2.24 -5.44 -1.67
N HIS A 90 1.26 -4.81 -1.02
CA HIS A 90 0.13 -5.53 -0.42
C HIS A 90 -0.71 -6.28 -1.45
N TRP A 91 -0.97 -5.65 -2.60
CA TRP A 91 -1.66 -6.32 -3.69
C TRP A 91 -0.89 -7.56 -4.19
N LEU A 92 0.42 -7.44 -4.41
CA LEU A 92 1.28 -8.59 -4.76
C LEU A 92 1.29 -9.68 -3.68
N GLN A 93 1.35 -9.31 -2.41
CA GLN A 93 1.32 -10.24 -1.27
C GLN A 93 0.01 -11.03 -1.21
N HIS A 94 -1.13 -10.37 -1.48
CA HIS A 94 -2.44 -11.02 -1.52
C HIS A 94 -2.52 -12.03 -2.67
N HIS A 95 -2.07 -11.64 -3.87
CA HIS A 95 -2.02 -12.53 -5.04
C HIS A 95 -1.09 -13.72 -4.83
N ALA A 96 0.04 -13.52 -4.14
CA ALA A 96 0.97 -14.61 -3.81
C ALA A 96 0.42 -15.55 -2.73
N SER A 97 -0.39 -15.05 -1.80
CA SER A 97 -0.98 -15.86 -0.73
C SER A 97 -2.19 -15.15 -0.08
N PRO A 98 -3.34 -15.81 0.05
CA PRO A 98 -4.52 -15.22 0.70
C PRO A 98 -4.46 -15.26 2.24
N VAL A 99 -3.37 -15.78 2.83
CA VAL A 99 -3.22 -15.90 4.29
C VAL A 99 -3.26 -14.53 4.96
N ASN A 100 -4.16 -14.36 5.94
CA ASN A 100 -4.47 -13.06 6.54
C ASN A 100 -4.46 -13.06 8.08
N ASP A 101 -3.67 -13.94 8.70
CA ASP A 101 -3.47 -13.95 10.16
C ASP A 101 -2.63 -12.75 10.63
N CYS A 102 -2.75 -12.38 11.90
CA CYS A 102 -2.05 -11.22 12.46
C CYS A 102 -0.52 -11.29 12.29
N PRO A 103 0.17 -12.39 12.66
CA PRO A 103 1.61 -12.50 12.44
C PRO A 103 2.02 -12.30 10.98
N THR A 104 1.25 -12.85 10.04
CA THR A 104 1.46 -12.69 8.61
C THR A 104 1.25 -11.23 8.18
N LYS A 105 0.18 -10.57 8.63
CA LYS A 105 -0.07 -9.13 8.38
C LYS A 105 1.09 -8.25 8.84
N LEU A 106 1.61 -8.47 10.05
CA LEU A 106 2.74 -7.69 10.58
C LEU A 106 4.02 -7.86 9.74
N LYS A 107 4.32 -9.10 9.29
CA LYS A 107 5.47 -9.37 8.41
C LYS A 107 5.30 -8.68 7.06
N ARG A 108 4.09 -8.76 6.49
CA ARG A 108 3.72 -8.15 5.21
C ARG A 108 3.85 -6.63 5.23
N GLU A 109 3.32 -6.00 6.26
CA GLU A 109 3.46 -4.56 6.51
C GLU A 109 4.94 -4.15 6.62
N ALA A 110 5.73 -4.91 7.40
CA ALA A 110 7.15 -4.62 7.56
C ALA A 110 7.94 -4.77 6.25
N GLU A 111 7.54 -5.69 5.36
CA GLU A 111 8.10 -5.82 4.02
C GLU A 111 7.70 -4.65 3.10
N ALA A 112 6.42 -4.25 3.10
CA ALA A 112 5.93 -3.12 2.32
C ALA A 112 6.69 -1.82 2.67
N TYR A 113 6.89 -1.55 3.97
CA TYR A 113 7.73 -0.42 4.40
C TYR A 113 9.19 -0.56 3.98
N ARG A 114 9.79 -1.76 4.01
CA ARG A 114 11.17 -1.94 3.55
C ARG A 114 11.33 -1.61 2.07
N VAL A 115 10.37 -2.01 1.24
CA VAL A 115 10.33 -1.68 -0.19
C VAL A 115 10.17 -0.18 -0.39
N GLN A 116 9.23 0.44 0.32
CA GLN A 116 9.00 1.89 0.30
C GLN A 116 10.24 2.69 0.72
N ASP A 117 10.87 2.32 1.84
CA ASP A 117 12.07 2.98 2.35
C ASP A 117 13.24 2.85 1.37
N THR A 118 13.37 1.70 0.70
CA THR A 118 14.37 1.49 -0.35
C THR A 118 14.12 2.40 -1.55
N PHE A 119 12.85 2.56 -1.96
CA PHE A 119 12.46 3.45 -3.06
C PHE A 119 12.78 4.92 -2.77
N LEU A 120 12.47 5.39 -1.55
CA LEU A 120 12.77 6.74 -1.09
C LEU A 120 14.29 6.97 -1.00
N THR A 121 15.02 6.05 -0.39
CA THR A 121 16.48 6.16 -0.22
C THR A 121 17.21 6.20 -1.56
N ARG A 122 16.79 5.40 -2.55
CA ARG A 122 17.36 5.44 -3.91
C ARG A 122 17.15 6.78 -4.64
N ARG A 123 16.20 7.60 -4.16
CA ARG A 123 15.94 8.97 -4.65
C ARG A 123 16.54 10.04 -3.75
N SER A 124 17.44 9.66 -2.83
CA SER A 124 18.03 10.56 -1.84
C SER A 124 17.00 11.23 -0.91
N LEU A 125 15.84 10.59 -0.72
CA LEU A 125 14.82 11.02 0.23
C LEU A 125 14.96 10.27 1.55
N SER A 126 14.44 10.87 2.62
CA SER A 126 14.42 10.22 3.94
C SER A 126 13.44 9.04 3.94
N PRO A 127 13.81 7.90 4.54
CA PRO A 127 12.88 6.78 4.70
C PRO A 127 11.78 7.11 5.74
N THR A 128 10.70 6.34 5.70
CA THR A 128 9.57 6.43 6.63
C THR A 128 9.88 5.85 8.00
N TRP A 129 10.82 4.89 8.05
CA TRP A 129 11.14 4.08 9.23
C TRP A 129 9.99 3.20 9.73
N GLY A 130 8.93 2.99 8.94
CA GLY A 130 7.77 2.19 9.32
C GLY A 130 8.13 0.75 9.70
N ALA A 131 9.01 0.10 8.92
CA ALA A 131 9.50 -1.25 9.23
C ALA A 131 10.26 -1.31 10.58
N ARG A 132 10.91 -0.21 10.98
CA ARG A 132 11.60 -0.09 12.28
C ARG A 132 10.60 0.01 13.43
N LEU A 133 9.49 0.71 13.25
CA LEU A 133 8.41 0.82 14.24
C LEU A 133 7.73 -0.53 14.47
N LEU A 134 7.60 -1.35 13.43
CA LEU A 134 6.95 -2.67 13.51
C LEU A 134 7.81 -3.78 14.12
N ARG A 135 9.12 -3.57 14.35
CA ARG A 135 10.00 -4.63 14.88
C ARG A 135 9.57 -5.18 16.24
N ASN A 136 8.94 -4.35 17.05
CA ASN A 136 8.45 -4.71 18.37
C ASN A 136 6.92 -4.84 18.39
N ALA A 137 6.25 -4.75 17.24
CA ALA A 137 4.82 -4.96 17.16
C ALA A 137 4.53 -6.44 17.42
N THR A 138 3.67 -6.70 18.39
CA THR A 138 3.22 -8.04 18.73
C THR A 138 1.74 -8.16 18.43
N CYS A 139 1.33 -9.32 17.94
CA CYS A 139 -0.06 -9.73 17.98
C CYS A 139 -0.42 -9.99 19.45
N SER A 140 -0.96 -9.00 20.14
CA SER A 140 -1.81 -9.26 21.30
C SER A 140 -3.14 -9.78 20.76
N ASP A 141 -3.62 -10.92 21.28
CA ASP A 141 -4.87 -11.57 20.86
C ASP A 141 -6.04 -10.58 20.82
N ALA A 142 -6.24 -9.95 19.68
CA ALA A 142 -7.49 -9.29 19.32
C ALA A 142 -8.31 -10.36 18.60
N SER A 143 -9.38 -10.76 19.28
CA SER A 143 -10.45 -11.70 18.94
C SER A 143 -10.61 -12.13 17.48
N PRO A 144 -11.07 -13.37 17.24
CA PRO A 144 -11.24 -13.92 15.90
C PRO A 144 -12.11 -13.02 15.03
N ALA A 145 -11.76 -12.97 13.75
CA ALA A 145 -12.61 -12.47 12.68
C ALA A 145 -14.05 -12.95 12.88
N GLN A 146 -14.98 -12.01 12.91
CA GLN A 146 -16.41 -12.28 12.70
C GLN A 146 -16.71 -12.09 11.23
#